data_AF-A0A2I1I4H3-F1
#
_entry.id   AF-A0A2I1I4H3-F1
#
_cell.length_a   1.000
_cell.length_b   1.000
_cell.length_c   1.000
_cell.angle_alpha   90.00
_cell.angle_beta   90.00
_cell.angle_gamma   90.00
#
_symmetry.space_group_name_H-M   'P 1'
#
loop_
_entity.id
_entity.type
_entity.pdbx_description
1 polymer ?
#
loop_
_entity_poly.entity_id
_entity_poly.type
_entity_poly.pdbx_seq_one_letter_code
_entity_poly.pdbx_strand_id
1 'polypeptide(L)'
;MRYIPLATTATGILGGVLLSWFALSVDAPLNAVDYLAVLPLAFYLLLAVVGIACAFKVSGVRVESFLYSIFMTLNLAGIGSFYIFTDPTTINVFGFLAIVVGLLGALVPAVFIFCSTETN
;
A
#
# COMPACT_ATOMS: atom_id res chain seq x y z
N MET A 1 -11.82 3.88 14.91
CA MET A 1 -10.78 2.93 14.44
C MET A 1 -11.24 2.05 13.28
N ARG A 2 -12.54 1.73 13.18
CA ARG A 2 -13.12 0.84 12.15
C ARG A 2 -12.97 1.33 10.70
N TYR A 3 -12.98 2.65 10.48
CA TYR A 3 -12.79 3.27 9.17
C TYR A 3 -11.33 3.35 8.72
N ILE A 4 -10.37 3.12 9.63
CA ILE A 4 -8.94 3.34 9.36
C ILE A 4 -8.43 2.40 8.27
N PRO A 5 -8.70 1.07 8.29
CA PRO A 5 -8.29 0.16 7.22
C PRO A 5 -8.82 0.56 5.84
N LEU A 6 -10.06 1.07 5.77
CA LEU A 6 -10.67 1.55 4.53
C LEU A 6 -10.00 2.85 4.05
N ALA A 7 -9.80 3.80 4.96
CA ALA A 7 -9.14 5.07 4.67
C ALA A 7 -7.69 4.87 4.24
N THR A 8 -6.96 3.93 4.85
CA THR A 8 -5.59 3.57 4.47
C THR A 8 -5.53 2.88 3.12
N THR A 9 -6.52 2.07 2.74
CA THR A 9 -6.58 1.52 1.37
C THR A 9 -6.91 2.59 0.34
N ALA A 10 -7.85 3.50 0.64
CA ALA A 10 -8.21 4.59 -0.27
C ALA A 10 -7.06 5.58 -0.50
N THR A 11 -6.36 5.96 0.58
CA THR A 11 -5.11 6.73 0.50
C THR A 11 -3.98 5.91 -0.13
N GLY A 12 -3.98 4.61 0.09
CA GLY A 12 -3.12 3.63 -0.57
C GLY A 12 -3.23 3.67 -2.09
N ILE A 13 -4.46 3.73 -2.61
CA ILE A 13 -4.73 3.78 -4.05
C ILE A 13 -4.14 5.06 -4.67
N LEU A 14 -4.42 6.21 -4.05
CA LEU A 14 -3.89 7.49 -4.53
C LEU A 14 -2.36 7.55 -4.38
N GLY A 15 -1.83 7.12 -3.23
CA GLY A 15 -0.40 7.14 -2.93
C GLY A 15 0.40 6.19 -3.82
N GLY A 16 -0.02 4.94 -3.96
CA GLY A 16 0.68 3.93 -4.77
C GLY A 16 0.73 4.31 -6.25
N VAL A 17 -0.36 4.86 -6.80
CA VAL A 17 -0.39 5.37 -8.18
C VAL A 17 0.54 6.56 -8.35
N LEU A 18 0.49 7.54 -7.44
CA LEU A 18 1.35 8.73 -7.50
C LEU A 18 2.83 8.40 -7.32
N LEU A 19 3.18 7.46 -6.42
CA LEU A 19 4.56 7.04 -6.19
C LEU A 19 5.13 6.25 -7.37
N SER A 20 4.34 5.36 -7.97
CA SER A 20 4.75 4.63 -9.17
C SER A 20 4.93 5.57 -10.36
N TRP A 21 4.01 6.53 -10.52
CA TRP A 21 4.09 7.55 -11.55
C TRP A 21 5.32 8.44 -11.37
N PHE A 22 5.58 8.89 -10.14
CA PHE A 22 6.77 9.68 -9.81
C PHE A 22 8.05 8.90 -10.13
N ALA A 23 8.14 7.65 -9.68
CA ALA A 23 9.30 6.81 -9.97
C ALA A 23 9.52 6.55 -11.47
N LEU A 24 8.44 6.48 -12.26
CA LEU A 24 8.50 6.35 -13.73
C LEU A 24 8.83 7.66 -14.47
N SER A 25 8.59 8.82 -13.84
CA SER A 25 8.75 10.14 -14.47
C SER A 25 10.12 10.79 -14.22
N VAL A 26 10.95 10.18 -13.37
CA VAL A 26 12.27 10.72 -13.03
C VAL A 26 13.30 10.07 -13.94
N ASP A 27 13.75 10.80 -14.97
CA ASP A 27 14.76 10.38 -15.97
C ASP A 27 16.20 10.29 -15.43
N ALA A 28 16.43 10.55 -14.14
CA ALA A 28 17.74 10.55 -13.52
C ALA A 28 17.77 9.64 -12.28
N PRO A 29 18.85 8.90 -12.02
CA PRO A 29 18.98 8.15 -10.77
C PRO A 29 18.81 9.13 -9.61
N LEU A 30 17.81 8.88 -8.75
CA LEU A 30 17.57 9.72 -7.57
C LEU A 30 18.86 9.83 -6.78
N ASN A 31 19.44 11.04 -6.72
CA ASN A 31 20.51 11.29 -5.78
C ASN A 31 19.95 11.06 -4.38
N ALA A 32 20.72 10.38 -3.52
CA ALA A 32 20.33 9.93 -2.18
C ALA A 32 19.87 11.05 -1.20
N VAL A 33 19.78 12.29 -1.68
CA VAL A 33 19.47 13.52 -0.94
C VAL A 33 18.13 14.13 -1.36
N ASP A 34 17.39 13.55 -2.31
CA ASP A 34 16.00 13.96 -2.61
C ASP A 34 15.05 13.49 -1.50
N TYR A 35 15.19 14.09 -0.31
CA TYR A 35 14.32 13.91 0.86
C TYR A 35 12.84 14.05 0.50
N LEU A 36 12.51 14.82 -0.54
CA LEU A 36 11.15 14.99 -1.05
C LEU A 36 10.56 13.75 -1.73
N ALA A 37 11.40 12.85 -2.26
CA ALA A 37 10.96 11.59 -2.90
C ALA A 37 10.83 10.43 -1.89
N VAL A 38 11.65 10.46 -0.84
CA VAL A 38 11.64 9.46 0.24
C VAL A 38 10.54 9.74 1.26
N LEU A 39 10.20 11.00 1.52
CA LEU A 39 9.17 11.37 2.49
C LEU A 39 7.78 10.81 2.14
N PRO A 40 7.30 10.88 0.87
CA PRO A 40 6.06 10.23 0.46
C PRO A 40 6.08 8.71 0.65
N LEU A 41 7.20 8.05 0.35
CA LEU A 41 7.38 6.61 0.55
C LEU A 41 7.33 6.23 2.03
N ALA A 42 8.03 6.99 2.89
CA ALA A 42 8.04 6.77 4.34
C ALA A 42 6.65 6.99 4.95
N PHE A 43 5.94 8.03 4.50
CA PHE A 43 4.56 8.29 4.91
C PHE A 43 3.61 7.17 4.48
N TYR A 44 3.80 6.63 3.27
CA TYR A 44 3.04 5.50 2.76
C TYR A 44 3.27 4.21 3.56
N LEU A 45 4.53 3.92 3.89
CA LEU A 45 4.90 2.81 4.78
C LEU A 45 4.21 2.93 6.14
N LEU A 46 4.23 4.13 6.72
CA LEU A 46 3.58 4.37 8.00
C LEU A 46 2.07 4.17 7.91
N LEU A 47 1.41 4.68 6.86
CA LEU A 47 -0.01 4.45 6.58
C LEU A 47 -0.34 2.95 6.47
N ALA A 48 0.49 2.18 5.75
CA ALA A 48 0.29 0.74 5.59
C ALA A 48 0.40 0.00 6.93
N VAL A 49 1.43 0.30 7.73
CA VAL A 49 1.61 -0.30 9.06
C VAL A 49 0.46 0.05 9.99
N VAL A 50 0.02 1.31 10.00
CA VAL A 50 -1.14 1.77 10.79
C VAL A 50 -2.42 1.08 10.33
N GLY A 51 -2.63 0.92 9.03
CA GLY A 51 -3.77 0.20 8.45
C GLY A 51 -3.81 -1.26 8.91
N ILE A 52 -2.68 -1.96 8.83
CA ILE A 52 -2.54 -3.36 9.26
C ILE A 52 -2.80 -3.48 10.76
N ALA A 53 -2.14 -2.65 11.59
CA ALA A 53 -2.33 -2.67 13.03
C ALA A 53 -3.80 -2.39 13.41
N CYS A 54 -4.45 -1.45 12.72
CA CYS A 54 -5.88 -1.17 12.93
C CYS A 54 -6.78 -2.33 12.49
N ALA A 55 -6.47 -3.00 11.38
CA ALA A 55 -7.21 -4.19 10.94
C ALA A 55 -7.18 -5.26 12.04
N PHE A 56 -5.99 -5.66 12.51
CA PHE A 56 -5.87 -6.65 13.59
C PHE A 56 -6.50 -6.19 14.92
N LYS A 57 -6.45 -4.90 15.24
CA LYS A 57 -7.08 -4.37 16.45
C LYS A 57 -8.62 -4.40 16.39
N VAL A 58 -9.20 -4.21 15.20
CA VAL A 58 -10.66 -4.10 15.01
C VAL A 58 -11.30 -5.47 14.80
N SER A 59 -10.77 -6.26 13.87
CA SER A 59 -11.32 -7.58 13.52
C SER A 59 -10.65 -8.73 14.27
N GLY A 60 -9.55 -8.51 14.98
CA GLY A 60 -8.79 -9.59 15.62
C GLY A 60 -8.06 -10.46 14.60
N VAL A 61 -7.78 -11.71 14.98
CA VAL A 61 -7.04 -12.69 14.16
C VAL A 61 -8.00 -13.43 13.21
N ARG A 62 -8.82 -12.67 12.47
CA ARG A 62 -9.75 -13.21 11.48
C ARG A 62 -9.15 -13.18 10.08
N VAL A 63 -9.79 -13.91 9.16
CA VAL A 63 -9.36 -14.06 7.76
C VAL A 63 -9.25 -12.70 7.07
N GLU A 64 -10.14 -11.76 7.38
CA GLU A 64 -10.13 -10.42 6.77
C GLU A 64 -8.87 -9.64 7.16
N SER A 65 -8.45 -9.69 8.42
CA SER A 65 -7.21 -9.03 8.88
C SER A 65 -5.97 -9.61 8.19
N PHE A 66 -5.92 -10.93 8.03
CA PHE A 66 -4.83 -11.60 7.34
C PHE A 66 -4.78 -11.25 5.86
N LEU A 67 -5.92 -11.33 5.17
CA LEU A 67 -6.02 -10.95 3.75
C LEU A 67 -5.64 -9.48 3.57
N TYR A 68 -6.17 -8.58 4.41
CA TYR A 68 -5.80 -7.17 4.40
C TYR A 68 -4.29 -6.96 4.51
N SER A 69 -3.64 -7.66 5.46
CA SER A 69 -2.19 -7.57 5.67
C SER A 69 -1.39 -8.11 4.49
N ILE A 70 -1.79 -9.24 3.91
CA ILE A 70 -1.11 -9.83 2.75
C ILE A 70 -1.18 -8.87 1.57
N PHE A 71 -2.36 -8.33 1.28
CA PHE A 71 -2.57 -7.43 0.16
C PHE A 71 -1.86 -6.08 0.32
N MET A 72 -1.86 -5.51 1.54
CA MET A 72 -1.07 -4.29 1.82
C MET A 72 0.44 -4.54 1.72
N THR A 73 0.91 -5.73 2.13
CA THR A 73 2.34 -6.09 1.99
C THR A 73 2.71 -6.30 0.52
N LEU A 74 1.85 -6.93 -0.27
CA LEU A 74 2.04 -7.10 -1.72
C LEU A 74 2.11 -5.73 -2.42
N ASN A 75 1.25 -4.80 -2.03
CA ASN A 75 1.29 -3.44 -2.53
C ASN A 75 2.61 -2.72 -2.19
N LEU A 76 3.08 -2.82 -0.94
CA LEU A 76 4.36 -2.26 -0.51
C LEU A 76 5.54 -2.86 -1.29
N ALA A 77 5.54 -4.17 -1.50
CA ALA A 77 6.56 -4.84 -2.30
C ALA A 77 6.57 -4.33 -3.75
N GLY A 78 5.38 -4.11 -4.32
CA GLY A 78 5.23 -3.54 -5.65
C GLY A 78 5.73 -2.09 -5.76
N ILE A 79 5.51 -1.24 -4.75
CA ILE A 79 6.10 0.11 -4.71
C ILE A 79 7.62 0.00 -4.57
N GLY A 80 8.09 -0.87 -3.67
CA GLY A 80 9.51 -1.08 -3.42
C GLY A 80 10.30 -1.45 -4.69
N SER A 81 9.72 -2.18 -5.64
CA SER A 81 10.43 -2.51 -6.88
C SER A 81 10.81 -1.29 -7.71
N PHE A 82 10.00 -0.23 -7.70
CA PHE A 82 10.29 1.01 -8.45
C PHE A 82 11.42 1.84 -7.82
N TYR A 83 11.65 1.68 -6.51
CA TYR A 83 12.72 2.37 -5.78
C TYR A 83 14.03 1.57 -5.76
N ILE A 84 13.96 0.24 -5.94
CA ILE A 84 15.14 -0.63 -6.01
C ILE A 84 15.67 -0.73 -7.44
N PHE A 85 14.78 -0.82 -8.43
CA PHE A 85 15.12 -0.93 -9.85
C PHE A 85 14.68 0.36 -10.56
N THR A 86 15.61 1.32 -10.63
CA THR A 86 15.35 2.64 -11.23
C THR A 86 15.27 2.60 -12.75
N ASP A 87 15.94 1.63 -13.38
CA ASP A 87 15.76 1.37 -14.81
C ASP A 87 14.50 0.55 -15.05
N PRO A 88 13.71 0.81 -16.10
CA PRO A 88 12.47 0.08 -16.38
C PRO A 88 12.78 -1.38 -16.73
N THR A 89 12.54 -2.28 -15.77
CA THR A 89 12.69 -3.73 -15.95
C THR A 89 11.34 -4.46 -15.90
N THR A 90 11.34 -5.74 -16.29
CA THR A 90 10.18 -6.63 -16.10
C THR A 90 9.74 -6.71 -14.63
N ILE A 91 10.66 -6.50 -13.68
CA ILE A 91 10.36 -6.46 -12.25
C ILE A 91 9.44 -5.27 -11.91
N ASN A 92 9.63 -4.10 -12.54
CA ASN A 92 8.77 -2.93 -12.37
C ASN A 92 7.34 -3.20 -12.90
N VAL A 93 7.20 -4.00 -13.96
CA VAL A 93 5.88 -4.42 -14.48
C VAL A 93 5.17 -5.34 -13.48
N PHE A 94 5.87 -6.33 -12.93
CA PHE A 94 5.33 -7.17 -11.86
C PHE A 94 5.04 -6.35 -10.59
N GLY A 95 5.86 -5.34 -10.30
CA GLY A 95 5.66 -4.39 -9.23
C GLY A 95 4.36 -3.59 -9.40
N PHE A 96 4.12 -3.03 -10.58
CA PHE A 96 2.87 -2.34 -10.89
C PHE A 96 1.66 -3.26 -10.70
N LEU A 97 1.73 -4.50 -11.20
CA LEU A 97 0.66 -5.48 -11.00
C LEU A 97 0.44 -5.79 -9.52
N ALA A 98 1.51 -5.93 -8.74
CA ALA A 98 1.44 -6.14 -7.30
C ALA A 98 0.81 -4.95 -6.56
N ILE A 99 1.06 -3.71 -7.02
CA ILE A 99 0.41 -2.50 -6.50
C ILE A 99 -1.09 -2.56 -6.76
N VAL A 100 -1.51 -2.82 -7.99
CA VAL A 100 -2.92 -2.85 -8.41
C VAL A 100 -3.66 -3.99 -7.70
N VAL A 101 -3.13 -5.21 -7.75
CA VAL A 101 -3.73 -6.39 -7.11
C VAL A 101 -3.73 -6.24 -5.58
N GLY A 102 -2.66 -5.69 -5.00
CA GLY A 102 -2.58 -5.42 -3.56
C GLY A 102 -3.63 -4.40 -3.10
N LEU A 103 -3.87 -3.32 -3.84
CA LEU A 103 -4.85 -2.32 -3.44
C LEU A 103 -6.29 -2.80 -3.63
N LEU A 104 -6.60 -3.38 -4.79
CA LEU A 104 -7.93 -3.94 -5.06
C LEU A 104 -8.24 -5.11 -4.12
N GLY A 105 -7.25 -5.97 -3.89
CA GLY A 105 -7.35 -7.10 -2.96
C GLY A 105 -7.51 -6.66 -1.52
N ALA A 106 -6.87 -5.57 -1.08
CA ALA A 106 -7.03 -5.02 0.26
C ALA A 106 -8.38 -4.31 0.46
N LEU A 107 -9.05 -3.87 -0.61
CA LEU A 107 -10.32 -3.16 -0.54
C LEU A 107 -11.45 -4.04 0.01
N VAL A 108 -11.54 -5.27 -0.49
CA VAL A 108 -12.57 -6.25 -0.08
C VAL A 108 -12.52 -6.52 1.43
N PRO A 109 -11.41 -6.99 2.03
CA PRO A 109 -11.32 -7.21 3.47
C PRO A 109 -11.48 -5.91 4.27
N ALA A 110 -11.03 -4.75 3.76
CA ALA A 110 -11.24 -3.47 4.44
C ALA A 110 -12.74 -3.14 4.60
N VAL A 111 -13.54 -3.38 3.55
CA VAL A 111 -15.00 -3.20 3.58
C VAL A 111 -15.65 -4.19 4.55
N PHE A 112 -15.22 -5.46 4.55
CA PHE A 112 -15.75 -6.44 5.52
C PHE A 112 -15.41 -6.09 6.97
N ILE A 113 -14.19 -5.63 7.25
CA ILE A 113 -13.79 -5.16 8.58
C ILE A 113 -14.64 -3.95 9.00
N PHE A 114 -14.95 -3.06 8.05
CA PHE A 114 -15.84 -1.93 8.29
C PHE A 114 -17.27 -2.39 8.65
N CYS A 115 -17.91 -3.19 7.79
CA CYS A 115 -19.31 -3.60 7.95
C CYS A 115 -19.53 -4.62 9.09
N SER A 116 -18.61 -5.55 9.33
CA SER A 116 -18.74 -6.57 10.39
C SER A 116 -18.78 -5.99 11.81
N THR A 117 -18.42 -4.72 11.94
CA THR A 117 -18.46 -4.00 13.21
C THR A 117 -19.72 -3.14 13.40
N GLU A 118 -20.54 -2.93 12.37
CA GLU A 118 -21.86 -2.28 12.49
C GLU A 118 -22.93 -3.23 13.03
N THR A 119 -22.73 -4.55 12.89
CA THR A 119 -23.69 -5.58 13.27
C THR A 119 -23.51 -6.14 14.69
N ASN A 120 -22.53 -5.64 15.45
CA ASN A 120 -22.29 -5.93 16.87
C ASN A 120 -22.31 -4.64 17.69
#